data_AF-G3TKX7-F1
#
_entry.id   AF-G3TKX7-F1
#
_cell.length_a   1.000
_cell.length_b   1.000
_cell.length_c   1.000
_cell.angle_alpha   90.00
_cell.angle_beta   90.00
_cell.angle_gamma   90.00
#
_symmetry.space_group_name_H-M   'P 1'
#
loop_
_entity.id
_entity.type
_entity.pdbx_description
1 polymer ?
#
loop_
_entity_poly.entity_id
_entity_poly.type
_entity_poly.pdbx_seq_one_letter_code
_entity_poly.pdbx_strand_id
1 'polypeptide(L)'
;MFQHLMQRRKHIQWTYGPLTSTLYDLTEIDSWGEEQSLLELIVTTKKREARQILDLTPVKELVSLKWRRYGRPYFYLLGAIYLLYIICFTMCCVYRPLKPRTSNRTSPRDNGLLQQKLLQEAYVTPKDSVRLMGELVTILGALIILLLEIPDIFRVGVTRFFGHTSLGGPFHILIVTYACMVLVIVVMRLTNTNGEVIPMSFALVLGWCNVMYFARGFQMIGPFTIMIQKMIFGDLMRFCWLMAVVILGFASAFYIVFQTEDPHELGHFYNYPMALFSTFELFLTVIDGPANYDVDLPFMFCITYAAFAIIATLLMLNLLIAMMGDTHWRVAHERDELWRAQVVDTTVMLERKLPRCLWPRSGICGREYGLGDHWYLRVEDRQDLNRQRVQRYAQAFQNLDN
;
A
#
# COMPACT_ATOMS: atom_id res chain seq x y z
N MET A 1 -33.62 -0.43 5.10
CA MET A 1 -33.95 -1.86 4.94
C MET A 1 -33.15 -2.76 5.90
N PHE A 2 -31.81 -2.76 5.88
CA PHE A 2 -31.00 -3.63 6.77
C PHE A 2 -31.35 -3.51 8.27
N GLN A 3 -31.50 -2.28 8.78
CA GLN A 3 -31.93 -2.06 10.17
C GLN A 3 -33.28 -2.72 10.48
N HIS A 4 -34.22 -2.71 9.54
CA HIS A 4 -35.53 -3.36 9.71
C HIS A 4 -35.41 -4.89 9.78
N LEU A 5 -34.52 -5.48 8.99
CA LEU A 5 -34.21 -6.92 9.07
C LEU A 5 -33.56 -7.27 10.41
N MET A 6 -32.66 -6.43 10.91
CA MET A 6 -32.04 -6.62 12.23
C MET A 6 -33.02 -6.51 13.40
N GLN A 7 -34.13 -5.76 13.27
CA GLN A 7 -35.16 -5.74 14.30
C GLN A 7 -35.81 -7.12 14.50
N ARG A 8 -35.93 -7.93 13.45
CA ARG A 8 -36.45 -9.31 13.55
C ARG A 8 -35.45 -10.30 14.12
N ARG A 9 -34.16 -9.96 14.13
CA ARG A 9 -33.04 -10.82 14.55
C ARG A 9 -32.37 -10.36 15.84
N LYS A 10 -33.04 -9.50 16.61
CA LYS A 10 -32.57 -9.06 17.93
C LYS A 10 -33.59 -9.42 18.99
N HIS A 11 -33.10 -9.79 20.16
CA HIS A 11 -33.90 -10.06 21.33
C HIS A 11 -33.45 -9.16 22.47
N ILE A 12 -34.37 -8.44 23.10
CA ILE A 12 -34.06 -7.56 24.25
C ILE A 12 -34.12 -8.42 25.50
N GLN A 13 -33.00 -8.55 26.20
CA GLN A 13 -32.93 -9.35 27.43
C GLN A 13 -33.52 -8.60 28.62
N TRP A 14 -33.12 -7.33 28.77
CA TRP A 14 -33.58 -6.47 29.86
C TRP A 14 -33.31 -5.00 29.54
N THR A 15 -34.09 -4.14 30.20
CA THR A 15 -33.95 -2.69 30.18
C THR A 15 -33.86 -2.20 31.63
N TYR A 16 -32.83 -1.40 31.94
CA TYR A 16 -32.62 -0.81 33.25
C TYR A 16 -32.40 0.70 33.12
N GLY A 17 -33.47 1.47 33.27
CA GLY A 17 -33.44 2.92 33.05
C GLY A 17 -32.94 3.27 31.65
N PRO A 18 -31.80 3.99 31.52
CA PRO A 18 -31.21 4.31 30.21
C PRO A 18 -30.43 3.14 29.59
N LEU A 19 -30.17 2.04 30.29
CA LEU A 19 -29.40 0.91 29.74
C LEU A 19 -30.33 -0.15 29.14
N THR A 20 -30.00 -0.63 27.94
CA THR A 20 -30.73 -1.71 27.27
C THR A 20 -29.75 -2.79 26.83
N SER A 21 -29.94 -4.02 27.31
CA SER A 21 -29.14 -5.19 26.89
C SER A 21 -29.88 -5.92 25.77
N THR A 22 -29.26 -5.97 24.60
CA THR A 22 -29.79 -6.61 23.40
C THR A 22 -28.90 -7.77 22.97
N LEU A 23 -29.53 -8.84 22.50
CA LEU A 23 -28.90 -10.03 21.99
C LEU A 23 -29.17 -10.12 20.48
N TYR A 24 -28.12 -10.06 19.67
CA TYR A 24 -28.21 -10.14 18.21
C TYR A 24 -27.81 -11.54 17.74
N ASP A 25 -28.58 -12.10 16.79
CA ASP A 25 -28.23 -13.32 16.09
C ASP A 25 -27.13 -13.06 15.04
N LEU A 26 -26.01 -13.79 15.11
CA LEU A 26 -24.85 -13.65 14.24
C LEU A 26 -24.84 -14.61 13.04
N THR A 27 -25.82 -15.51 12.90
CA THR A 27 -25.74 -16.69 12.02
C THR A 27 -25.37 -16.36 10.55
N GLU A 28 -25.87 -15.25 9.99
CA GLU A 28 -25.56 -14.81 8.61
C GLU A 28 -24.58 -13.61 8.54
N ILE A 29 -24.19 -13.06 9.68
CA ILE A 29 -23.30 -11.89 9.74
C ILE A 29 -21.84 -12.36 9.85
N ASP A 30 -21.62 -13.40 10.64
CA ASP A 30 -20.29 -13.91 10.97
C ASP A 30 -19.68 -14.73 9.81
N SER A 31 -18.36 -14.66 9.68
CA SER A 31 -17.57 -15.32 8.63
C SER A 31 -17.25 -16.79 8.93
N TRP A 32 -17.70 -17.32 10.07
CA TRP A 32 -17.35 -18.65 10.52
C TRP A 32 -18.17 -19.75 9.83
N GLY A 33 -17.57 -20.41 8.84
CA GLY A 33 -18.08 -21.67 8.26
C GLY A 33 -18.84 -21.53 6.94
N GLU A 34 -19.24 -20.32 6.55
CA GLU A 34 -19.88 -20.06 5.26
C GLU A 34 -18.85 -19.61 4.20
N GLU A 35 -19.02 -20.05 2.95
CA GLU A 35 -18.11 -19.69 1.86
C GLU A 35 -18.20 -18.20 1.45
N GLN A 36 -19.32 -17.53 1.74
CA GLN A 36 -19.58 -16.12 1.45
C GLN A 36 -20.23 -15.41 2.65
N SER A 37 -19.42 -14.79 3.49
CA SER A 37 -19.91 -14.04 4.64
C SER A 37 -20.44 -12.65 4.27
N LEU A 38 -21.38 -12.11 5.06
CA LEU A 38 -21.86 -10.73 4.90
C LEU A 38 -20.70 -9.72 4.97
N LEU A 39 -19.74 -9.92 5.89
CA LEU A 39 -18.57 -9.05 6.03
C LEU A 39 -17.71 -9.06 4.75
N GLU A 40 -17.48 -10.23 4.16
CA GLU A 40 -16.74 -10.37 2.90
C GLU A 40 -17.50 -9.72 1.73
N LEU A 41 -18.82 -9.85 1.67
CA LEU A 41 -19.64 -9.20 0.64
C LEU A 41 -19.61 -7.68 0.76
N ILE A 42 -19.64 -7.14 1.99
CA ILE A 42 -19.55 -5.69 2.23
C ILE A 42 -18.18 -5.13 1.84
N VAL A 43 -17.10 -5.86 2.09
CA VAL A 43 -15.74 -5.41 1.77
C VAL A 43 -15.45 -5.57 0.27
N THR A 44 -15.90 -6.65 -0.36
CA THR A 44 -15.63 -6.92 -1.79
C THR A 44 -16.48 -6.10 -2.75
N THR A 45 -17.55 -5.45 -2.27
CA THR A 45 -18.40 -4.63 -3.12
C THR A 45 -17.78 -3.27 -3.46
N LYS A 46 -17.99 -2.81 -4.68
CA LYS A 46 -17.56 -1.48 -5.13
C LYS A 46 -18.51 -0.36 -4.65
N LYS A 47 -19.70 -0.71 -4.15
CA LYS A 47 -20.71 0.26 -3.75
C LYS A 47 -20.31 0.96 -2.45
N ARG A 48 -20.21 2.29 -2.48
CA ARG A 48 -19.89 3.12 -1.31
C ARG A 48 -20.91 2.95 -0.18
N GLU A 49 -22.20 2.91 -0.53
CA GLU A 49 -23.30 2.79 0.44
C GLU A 49 -23.20 1.52 1.32
N ALA A 50 -22.58 0.45 0.83
CA ALA A 50 -22.42 -0.77 1.61
C ALA A 50 -21.50 -0.56 2.82
N ARG A 51 -20.57 0.40 2.78
CA ARG A 51 -19.67 0.70 3.90
C ARG A 51 -20.40 1.28 5.09
N GLN A 52 -21.51 1.97 4.87
CA GLN A 52 -22.39 2.47 5.93
C GLN A 52 -23.01 1.33 6.75
N ILE A 53 -23.07 0.10 6.21
CA ILE A 53 -23.54 -1.08 6.96
C ILE A 53 -22.56 -1.44 8.09
N LEU A 54 -21.26 -1.12 7.94
CA LEU A 54 -20.23 -1.33 8.97
C LEU A 54 -20.40 -0.39 10.18
N ASP A 55 -21.21 0.65 10.06
CA ASP A 55 -21.56 1.58 11.14
C ASP A 55 -22.76 1.14 11.98
N LEU A 56 -23.47 0.11 11.54
CA LEU A 56 -24.62 -0.41 12.28
C LEU A 56 -24.16 -1.18 13.51
N THR A 57 -24.84 -0.96 14.63
CA THR A 57 -24.47 -1.45 15.96
C THR A 57 -24.00 -2.92 16.02
N PRO A 58 -24.74 -3.93 15.50
CA PRO A 58 -24.31 -5.32 15.63
C PRO A 58 -23.01 -5.61 14.84
N VAL A 59 -22.86 -5.03 13.65
CA VAL A 59 -21.69 -5.24 12.79
C VAL A 59 -20.48 -4.51 13.36
N LYS A 60 -20.67 -3.26 13.79
CA LYS A 60 -19.63 -2.44 14.40
C LYS A 60 -19.06 -3.09 15.66
N GLU A 61 -19.91 -3.56 16.56
CA GLU A 61 -19.46 -4.18 17.80
C GLU A 61 -18.84 -5.57 17.58
N LEU A 62 -19.34 -6.34 16.61
CA LEU A 62 -18.72 -7.61 16.23
C LEU A 62 -17.28 -7.40 15.73
N VAL A 63 -17.09 -6.47 14.79
CA VAL A 63 -15.77 -6.16 14.22
C VAL A 63 -14.85 -5.56 15.29
N SER A 64 -15.36 -4.65 16.14
CA SER A 64 -14.57 -4.04 17.21
C SER A 64 -14.04 -5.09 18.18
N LEU A 65 -14.87 -6.08 18.53
CA LEU A 65 -14.52 -7.21 19.39
C LEU A 65 -13.48 -8.12 18.72
N LYS A 66 -13.70 -8.54 17.47
CA LYS A 66 -12.77 -9.36 16.70
C LYS A 66 -11.40 -8.69 16.57
N TRP A 67 -11.39 -7.41 16.19
CA TRP A 67 -10.16 -6.65 16.01
C TRP A 67 -9.41 -6.45 17.31
N ARG A 68 -10.08 -6.03 18.40
CA ARG A 68 -9.39 -5.77 19.68
C ARG A 68 -8.83 -7.04 20.31
N ARG A 69 -9.56 -8.15 20.23
CA ARG A 69 -9.20 -9.39 20.91
C ARG A 69 -8.16 -10.21 20.14
N TYR A 70 -8.34 -10.38 18.84
CA TYR A 70 -7.51 -11.26 18.02
C TYR A 70 -6.81 -10.52 16.89
N GLY A 71 -7.53 -9.71 16.11
CA GLY A 71 -6.97 -9.07 14.91
C GLY A 71 -5.74 -8.22 15.20
N ARG A 72 -5.82 -7.29 16.14
CA ARG A 72 -4.76 -6.35 16.49
C ARG A 72 -3.47 -7.01 16.99
N PRO A 73 -3.49 -7.92 18.00
CA PRO A 73 -2.26 -8.57 18.45
C PRO A 73 -1.63 -9.44 17.36
N TYR A 74 -2.41 -10.24 16.63
CA TYR A 74 -1.88 -11.06 15.53
C TYR A 74 -1.33 -10.21 14.39
N PHE A 75 -1.99 -9.10 14.06
CA PHE A 75 -1.53 -8.18 13.02
C PHE A 75 -0.22 -7.48 13.39
N TYR A 76 -0.05 -7.06 14.65
CA TYR A 76 1.22 -6.49 15.12
C TYR A 76 2.34 -7.52 15.17
N LEU A 77 2.03 -8.75 15.60
CA LEU A 77 3.00 -9.85 15.57
C LEU A 77 3.45 -10.16 14.14
N LEU A 78 2.49 -10.27 13.20
CA LEU A 78 2.79 -10.49 11.79
C LEU A 78 3.62 -9.35 11.19
N GLY A 79 3.29 -8.09 11.54
CA GLY A 79 4.06 -6.92 11.12
C GLY A 79 5.48 -6.92 11.67
N ALA A 80 5.68 -7.32 12.93
CA ALA A 80 7.01 -7.45 13.52
C ALA A 80 7.83 -8.57 12.85
N ILE A 81 7.22 -9.72 12.57
CA ILE A 81 7.86 -10.82 11.83
C ILE A 81 8.26 -10.37 10.43
N TYR A 82 7.36 -9.67 9.72
CA TYR A 82 7.66 -9.14 8.39
C TYR A 82 8.78 -8.09 8.42
N LEU A 83 8.80 -7.22 9.42
CA LEU A 83 9.85 -6.23 9.60
C LEU A 83 11.22 -6.89 9.84
N LEU A 84 11.28 -7.92 10.69
CA LEU A 84 12.50 -8.71 10.89
C LEU A 84 12.92 -9.43 9.60
N TYR A 85 11.96 -9.97 8.85
CA TYR A 85 12.20 -10.60 7.56
C TYR A 85 12.82 -9.62 6.54
N ILE A 86 12.29 -8.40 6.40
CA ILE A 86 12.84 -7.43 5.43
C ILE A 86 14.19 -6.87 5.88
N ILE A 87 14.43 -6.73 7.20
CA ILE A 87 15.75 -6.38 7.74
C ILE A 87 16.77 -7.50 7.45
N CYS A 88 16.37 -8.77 7.59
CA CYS A 88 17.24 -9.89 7.21
C CYS A 88 17.59 -9.84 5.71
N PHE A 89 16.59 -9.60 4.86
CA PHE A 89 16.79 -9.45 3.41
C PHE A 89 17.73 -8.30 3.07
N THR A 90 17.57 -7.14 3.70
CA THR A 90 18.44 -5.98 3.44
C THR A 90 19.86 -6.21 3.89
N MET A 91 20.06 -6.85 5.04
CA MET A 91 21.39 -7.22 5.52
C MET A 91 22.09 -8.17 4.53
N CYS A 92 21.37 -9.13 3.94
CA CYS A 92 21.93 -10.00 2.90
C CYS A 92 22.32 -9.22 1.63
N CYS A 93 21.52 -8.22 1.25
CA CYS A 93 21.80 -7.36 0.09
C CYS A 93 22.99 -6.41 0.31
N VAL A 94 23.11 -5.84 1.52
CA VAL A 94 24.22 -4.92 1.88
C VAL A 94 25.54 -5.67 1.90
N TYR A 95 25.59 -6.88 2.48
CA TYR A 95 26.80 -7.72 2.53
C TYR A 95 26.96 -8.64 1.31
N ARG A 96 26.45 -8.21 0.14
CA ARG A 96 26.56 -8.97 -1.11
C ARG A 96 28.02 -9.27 -1.48
N PRO A 97 28.29 -10.42 -2.11
CA PRO A 97 29.65 -10.84 -2.42
C PRO A 97 30.21 -10.03 -3.62
N LEU A 98 31.13 -9.10 -3.32
CA LEU A 98 31.78 -8.22 -4.29
C LEU A 98 33.31 -8.42 -4.28
N LYS A 99 33.94 -8.35 -5.45
CA LYS A 99 35.40 -8.32 -5.63
C LYS A 99 35.83 -7.09 -6.43
N PRO A 100 37.07 -6.60 -6.25
CA PRO A 100 37.60 -5.57 -7.13
C PRO A 100 37.57 -6.04 -8.58
N ARG A 101 37.16 -5.14 -9.48
CA ARG A 101 37.13 -5.42 -10.92
C ARG A 101 38.55 -5.63 -11.43
N THR A 102 38.77 -6.74 -12.15
CA THR A 102 40.08 -7.09 -12.74
C THR A 102 40.25 -6.58 -14.17
N SER A 103 39.16 -6.20 -14.85
CA SER A 103 39.20 -5.62 -16.19
C SER A 103 39.70 -4.17 -16.16
N ASN A 104 40.56 -3.81 -17.12
CA ASN A 104 40.98 -2.43 -17.36
C ASN A 104 39.77 -1.53 -17.67
N ARG A 105 39.84 -0.27 -17.23
CA ARG A 105 38.86 0.76 -17.60
C ARG A 105 38.98 1.07 -19.09
N THR A 106 37.89 0.88 -19.82
CA THR A 106 37.84 1.10 -21.28
C THR A 106 37.30 2.48 -21.65
N SER A 107 36.57 3.15 -20.76
CA SER A 107 36.00 4.48 -20.98
C SER A 107 36.24 5.37 -19.75
N PRO A 108 36.52 6.67 -19.92
CA PRO A 108 36.63 7.61 -18.80
C PRO A 108 35.32 7.78 -18.01
N ARG A 109 34.16 7.40 -18.60
CA ARG A 109 32.85 7.39 -17.93
C ARG A 109 32.52 6.04 -17.26
N ASP A 110 33.37 5.03 -17.39
CA ASP A 110 33.20 3.74 -16.71
C ASP A 110 33.70 3.81 -15.27
N ASN A 111 32.76 4.13 -14.37
CA ASN A 111 33.02 4.29 -12.94
C ASN A 111 32.91 2.97 -12.14
N GLY A 112 32.72 1.83 -12.80
CA GLY A 112 32.51 0.55 -12.12
C GLY A 112 33.79 0.01 -11.45
N LEU A 113 33.90 0.17 -10.12
CA LEU A 113 35.05 -0.28 -9.32
C LEU A 113 34.96 -1.75 -8.87
N LEU A 114 33.75 -2.20 -8.54
CA LEU A 114 33.50 -3.51 -7.95
C LEU A 114 32.69 -4.37 -8.93
N GLN A 115 33.03 -5.65 -8.99
CA GLN A 115 32.31 -6.67 -9.74
C GLN A 115 31.77 -7.73 -8.79
N GLN A 116 30.65 -8.34 -9.16
CA GLN A 116 30.08 -9.46 -8.43
C GLN A 116 31.02 -10.67 -8.41
N LYS A 117 31.16 -11.33 -7.26
CA LYS A 117 31.87 -12.61 -7.16
C LYS A 117 31.03 -13.73 -7.79
N LEU A 118 31.71 -14.71 -8.38
CA LEU A 118 31.06 -15.94 -8.81
C LEU A 118 30.63 -16.77 -7.60
N LEU A 119 29.63 -17.63 -7.79
CA LEU A 119 29.06 -18.45 -6.72
C LEU A 119 30.10 -19.30 -5.97
N GLN A 120 31.07 -19.88 -6.69
CA GLN A 120 32.16 -20.68 -6.09
C GLN A 120 33.05 -19.87 -5.15
N GLU A 121 33.27 -18.58 -5.44
CA GLU A 121 34.12 -17.67 -4.65
C GLU A 121 33.34 -16.98 -3.51
N ALA A 122 32.00 -17.05 -3.55
CA ALA A 122 31.14 -16.26 -2.70
C ALA A 122 30.88 -16.87 -1.31
N TYR A 123 31.06 -18.18 -1.12
CA TYR A 123 30.66 -18.91 0.10
C TYR A 123 31.82 -19.68 0.76
N VAL A 124 32.99 -19.03 0.89
CA VAL A 124 34.19 -19.66 1.46
C VAL A 124 34.42 -19.26 2.92
N THR A 125 34.11 -18.01 3.27
CA THR A 125 34.45 -17.49 4.61
C THR A 125 33.34 -17.77 5.63
N PRO A 126 33.66 -17.86 6.94
CA PRO A 126 32.62 -18.06 7.97
C PRO A 126 31.58 -16.94 8.01
N LYS A 127 31.95 -15.71 7.60
CA LYS A 127 31.01 -14.59 7.45
C LYS A 127 29.99 -14.85 6.34
N ASP A 128 30.42 -15.51 5.25
CA ASP A 128 29.53 -15.89 4.16
C ASP A 128 28.53 -16.98 4.58
N SER A 129 28.88 -17.84 5.55
CA SER A 129 27.95 -18.84 6.11
C SER A 129 26.77 -18.19 6.83
N VAL A 130 27.01 -17.08 7.57
CA VAL A 130 25.94 -16.31 8.22
C VAL A 130 25.03 -15.67 7.16
N ARG A 131 25.62 -15.10 6.10
CA ARG A 131 24.86 -14.56 4.97
C ARG A 131 24.02 -15.64 4.28
N LEU A 132 24.59 -16.83 4.06
CA LEU A 132 23.88 -17.97 3.46
C LEU A 132 22.65 -18.35 4.28
N MET A 133 22.75 -18.40 5.61
CA MET A 133 21.59 -18.65 6.47
C MET A 133 20.50 -17.59 6.27
N GLY A 134 20.89 -16.30 6.22
CA GLY A 134 19.96 -15.21 5.95
C GLY A 134 19.30 -15.32 4.57
N GLU A 135 20.07 -15.66 3.54
CA GLU A 135 19.56 -15.88 2.18
C GLU A 135 18.55 -17.04 2.15
N LEU A 136 18.83 -18.15 2.81
CA LEU A 136 17.91 -19.28 2.92
C LEU A 136 16.59 -18.89 3.61
N VAL A 137 16.65 -18.10 4.69
CA VAL A 137 15.46 -17.56 5.36
C VAL A 137 14.66 -16.67 4.42
N THR A 138 15.32 -15.83 3.62
CA THR A 138 14.63 -14.94 2.67
C THR A 138 13.95 -15.72 1.54
N ILE A 139 14.59 -16.76 1.03
CA ILE A 139 14.03 -17.63 -0.02
C ILE A 139 12.83 -18.40 0.52
N LEU A 140 12.96 -19.00 1.71
CA LEU A 140 11.87 -19.71 2.35
C LEU A 140 10.67 -18.79 2.61
N GLY A 141 10.93 -17.56 3.10
CA GLY A 141 9.87 -16.57 3.30
C GLY A 141 9.19 -16.15 2.00
N ALA A 142 9.95 -15.93 0.91
CA ALA A 142 9.39 -15.62 -0.40
C ALA A 142 8.51 -16.76 -0.95
N LEU A 143 8.93 -18.02 -0.76
CA LEU A 143 8.13 -19.20 -1.13
C LEU A 143 6.84 -19.28 -0.31
N ILE A 144 6.91 -19.06 1.00
CA ILE A 144 5.72 -19.03 1.88
C ILE A 144 4.75 -17.93 1.43
N ILE A 145 5.24 -16.73 1.12
CA ILE A 145 4.43 -15.63 0.60
C ILE A 145 3.69 -16.05 -0.67
N LEU A 146 4.39 -16.66 -1.64
CA LEU A 146 3.76 -17.11 -2.89
C LEU A 146 2.73 -18.21 -2.64
N LEU A 147 3.03 -19.18 -1.76
CA LEU A 147 2.10 -20.24 -1.40
C LEU A 147 0.83 -19.72 -0.71
N LEU A 148 0.93 -18.62 0.03
CA LEU A 148 -0.22 -18.00 0.70
C LEU A 148 -1.04 -17.07 -0.21
N GLU A 149 -0.42 -16.42 -1.19
CA GLU A 149 -1.11 -15.42 -2.04
C GLU A 149 -1.62 -15.99 -3.37
N ILE A 150 -0.91 -16.95 -3.98
CA ILE A 150 -1.29 -17.51 -5.30
C ILE A 150 -2.68 -18.19 -5.24
N PRO A 151 -3.01 -19.04 -4.25
CA PRO A 151 -4.33 -19.67 -4.17
C PRO A 151 -5.47 -18.65 -4.00
N ASP A 152 -5.22 -17.56 -3.27
CA ASP A 152 -6.20 -16.49 -3.07
C ASP A 152 -6.50 -15.75 -4.37
N ILE A 153 -5.48 -15.50 -5.21
CA ILE A 153 -5.64 -14.90 -6.53
C ILE A 153 -6.50 -15.79 -7.43
N PHE A 154 -6.27 -17.11 -7.42
CA PHE A 154 -7.07 -18.05 -8.20
C PHE A 154 -8.52 -18.13 -7.71
N ARG A 155 -8.76 -18.06 -6.38
CA ARG A 155 -10.10 -18.11 -5.79
C ARG A 155 -10.94 -16.87 -6.10
N VAL A 156 -10.36 -15.68 -5.95
CA VAL A 156 -11.09 -14.40 -6.14
C VAL A 156 -11.22 -14.06 -7.62
N GLY A 157 -10.29 -14.54 -8.44
CA GLY A 157 -10.19 -14.21 -9.86
C GLY A 157 -9.40 -12.93 -10.09
N VAL A 158 -8.60 -12.92 -11.15
CA VAL A 158 -7.63 -11.85 -11.47
C VAL A 158 -8.31 -10.47 -11.57
N THR A 159 -9.44 -10.37 -12.25
CA THR A 159 -10.15 -9.09 -12.46
C THR A 159 -10.72 -8.51 -11.17
N ARG A 160 -11.20 -9.37 -10.26
CA ARG A 160 -11.77 -8.95 -8.98
C ARG A 160 -10.68 -8.63 -7.96
N PHE A 161 -9.54 -9.32 -8.00
CA PHE A 161 -8.36 -9.01 -7.21
C PHE A 161 -7.78 -7.62 -7.52
N PHE A 162 -7.63 -7.28 -8.81
CA PHE A 162 -7.26 -5.91 -9.23
C PHE A 162 -8.35 -4.88 -8.91
N GLY A 163 -9.62 -5.27 -8.93
CA GLY A 163 -10.72 -4.41 -8.46
C GLY A 163 -10.66 -4.10 -6.95
N HIS A 164 -10.26 -5.08 -6.14
CA HIS A 164 -10.13 -4.98 -4.68
C HIS A 164 -8.96 -4.10 -4.24
N THR A 165 -7.95 -3.94 -5.10
CA THR A 165 -6.80 -3.04 -4.92
C THR A 165 -7.22 -1.59 -4.68
N SER A 166 -8.37 -1.17 -5.21
CA SER A 166 -8.92 0.18 -5.00
C SER A 166 -9.36 0.48 -3.55
N LEU A 167 -9.64 -0.55 -2.74
CA LEU A 167 -10.10 -0.41 -1.35
C LEU A 167 -9.00 -0.76 -0.33
N GLY A 168 -8.32 -1.88 -0.55
CA GLY A 168 -7.29 -2.42 0.36
C GLY A 168 -5.85 -2.03 0.02
N GLY A 169 -5.62 -1.38 -1.11
CA GLY A 169 -4.28 -1.01 -1.59
C GLY A 169 -3.61 -2.05 -2.50
N PRO A 170 -2.59 -1.64 -3.28
CA PRO A 170 -1.87 -2.52 -4.19
C PRO A 170 -0.89 -3.46 -3.47
N PHE A 171 -0.95 -3.53 -2.14
CA PHE A 171 0.02 -4.24 -1.31
C PHE A 171 0.12 -5.73 -1.62
N HIS A 172 -0.98 -6.40 -1.94
CA HIS A 172 -0.95 -7.81 -2.37
C HIS A 172 -0.20 -8.01 -3.70
N ILE A 173 -0.28 -7.03 -4.61
CA ILE A 173 0.49 -7.07 -5.87
C ILE A 173 1.97 -6.77 -5.59
N LEU A 174 2.25 -5.81 -4.70
CA LEU A 174 3.62 -5.47 -4.30
C LEU A 174 4.33 -6.65 -3.63
N ILE A 175 3.66 -7.39 -2.74
CA ILE A 175 4.28 -8.53 -2.04
C ILE A 175 4.52 -9.73 -2.97
N VAL A 176 3.61 -9.99 -3.93
CA VAL A 176 3.80 -11.05 -4.94
C VAL A 176 4.94 -10.67 -5.89
N THR A 177 4.98 -9.43 -6.37
CA THR A 177 6.08 -8.96 -7.24
C THR A 177 7.42 -8.98 -6.50
N TYR A 178 7.45 -8.58 -5.22
CA TYR A 178 8.62 -8.73 -4.35
C TYR A 178 9.11 -10.19 -4.30
N ALA A 179 8.23 -11.14 -3.99
CA ALA A 179 8.62 -12.55 -3.88
C ALA A 179 9.11 -13.12 -5.23
N CYS A 180 8.49 -12.75 -6.35
CA CYS A 180 8.97 -13.09 -7.69
C CYS A 180 10.37 -12.54 -7.96
N MET A 181 10.64 -11.28 -7.59
CA MET A 181 11.97 -10.68 -7.76
C MET A 181 13.03 -11.42 -6.92
N VAL A 182 12.70 -11.85 -5.69
CA VAL A 182 13.59 -12.68 -4.88
C VAL A 182 13.93 -14.01 -5.57
N LEU A 183 12.95 -14.67 -6.19
CA LEU A 183 13.23 -15.89 -6.97
C LEU A 183 14.11 -15.63 -8.20
N VAL A 184 13.90 -14.51 -8.89
CA VAL A 184 14.76 -14.11 -10.02
C VAL A 184 16.21 -13.90 -9.57
N ILE A 185 16.42 -13.27 -8.40
CA ILE A 185 17.76 -13.12 -7.79
C ILE A 185 18.42 -14.49 -7.60
N VAL A 186 17.70 -15.47 -7.06
CA VAL A 186 18.21 -16.84 -6.86
C VAL A 186 18.60 -17.47 -8.20
N VAL A 187 17.73 -17.39 -9.22
CA VAL A 187 18.03 -17.94 -10.56
C VAL A 187 19.28 -17.29 -11.14
N MET A 188 19.37 -15.95 -11.12
CA MET A 188 20.54 -15.23 -11.61
C MET A 188 21.83 -15.58 -10.86
N ARG A 189 21.72 -15.84 -9.56
CA ARG A 189 22.86 -16.25 -8.72
C ARG A 189 23.33 -17.66 -9.05
N LEU A 190 22.40 -18.59 -9.30
CA LEU A 190 22.73 -19.96 -9.72
C LEU A 190 23.36 -20.01 -11.12
N THR A 191 22.88 -19.17 -12.04
CA THR A 191 23.42 -19.10 -13.42
C THR A 191 24.65 -18.21 -13.55
N ASN A 192 25.11 -17.57 -12.47
CA ASN A 192 26.20 -16.57 -12.47
C ASN A 192 25.98 -15.44 -13.51
N THR A 193 24.72 -15.04 -13.71
CA THR A 193 24.37 -13.98 -14.68
C THR A 193 24.70 -12.61 -14.09
N ASN A 194 25.37 -11.77 -14.87
CA ASN A 194 25.61 -10.37 -14.49
C ASN A 194 24.28 -9.59 -14.42
N GLY A 195 24.19 -8.60 -13.52
CA GLY A 195 23.02 -7.73 -13.43
C GLY A 195 22.03 -8.07 -12.31
N GLU A 196 22.42 -8.92 -11.35
CA GLU A 196 21.63 -9.22 -10.14
C GLU A 196 21.16 -7.96 -9.37
N VAL A 197 21.90 -6.86 -9.53
CA VAL A 197 21.59 -5.56 -8.91
C VAL A 197 20.20 -5.04 -9.31
N ILE A 198 19.75 -5.33 -10.53
CA ILE A 198 18.47 -4.83 -11.04
C ILE A 198 17.29 -5.41 -10.25
N PRO A 199 17.05 -6.74 -10.23
CA PRO A 199 15.96 -7.31 -9.45
C PRO A 199 16.15 -7.11 -7.94
N MET A 200 17.39 -7.06 -7.44
CA MET A 200 17.69 -6.76 -6.04
C MET A 200 17.23 -5.36 -5.63
N SER A 201 17.51 -4.33 -6.44
CA SER A 201 17.07 -2.96 -6.18
C SER A 201 15.54 -2.86 -6.16
N PHE A 202 14.86 -3.49 -7.12
CA PHE A 202 13.39 -3.53 -7.12
C PHE A 202 12.84 -4.26 -5.89
N ALA A 203 13.39 -5.43 -5.55
CA ALA A 203 12.95 -6.18 -4.37
C ALA A 203 13.11 -5.38 -3.06
N LEU A 204 14.20 -4.63 -2.91
CA LEU A 204 14.40 -3.78 -1.72
C LEU A 204 13.32 -2.71 -1.60
N VAL A 205 13.05 -1.96 -2.68
CA VAL A 205 12.03 -0.92 -2.68
C VAL A 205 10.64 -1.51 -2.43
N LEU A 206 10.27 -2.55 -3.18
CA LEU A 206 8.96 -3.20 -3.06
C LEU A 206 8.73 -3.78 -1.65
N GLY A 207 9.74 -4.43 -1.08
CA GLY A 207 9.65 -5.01 0.26
C GLY A 207 9.49 -3.96 1.36
N TRP A 208 10.25 -2.87 1.33
CA TRP A 208 10.08 -1.77 2.30
C TRP A 208 8.77 -1.01 2.10
N CYS A 209 8.37 -0.73 0.85
CA CYS A 209 7.09 -0.10 0.58
C CYS A 209 5.92 -0.93 1.11
N ASN A 210 6.04 -2.26 1.09
CA ASN A 210 5.01 -3.13 1.63
C ASN A 210 4.91 -3.10 3.17
N VAL A 211 5.89 -2.56 3.90
CA VAL A 211 5.76 -2.30 5.34
C VAL A 211 4.60 -1.32 5.63
N MET A 212 4.29 -0.41 4.70
CA MET A 212 3.15 0.51 4.82
C MET A 212 1.81 -0.22 4.92
N TYR A 213 1.71 -1.47 4.45
CA TYR A 213 0.51 -2.31 4.66
C TYR A 213 0.18 -2.45 6.15
N PHE A 214 1.21 -2.64 6.99
CA PHE A 214 1.05 -2.80 8.43
C PHE A 214 0.71 -1.49 9.17
N ALA A 215 0.82 -0.34 8.50
CA ALA A 215 0.35 0.93 9.05
C ALA A 215 -1.18 0.98 9.23
N ARG A 216 -1.94 0.16 8.48
CA ARG A 216 -3.42 0.04 8.57
C ARG A 216 -3.88 -0.34 9.98
N GLY A 217 -3.06 -1.04 10.75
CA GLY A 217 -3.37 -1.46 12.12
C GLY A 217 -3.29 -0.34 13.17
N PHE A 218 -2.82 0.85 12.80
CA PHE A 218 -2.72 2.02 13.68
C PHE A 218 -3.73 3.08 13.26
N GLN A 219 -4.57 3.52 14.20
CA GLN A 219 -5.59 4.54 13.91
C GLN A 219 -5.00 5.88 13.45
N MET A 220 -3.80 6.24 13.90
CA MET A 220 -3.12 7.48 13.51
C MET A 220 -2.53 7.42 12.10
N ILE A 221 -1.97 6.27 11.69
CA ILE A 221 -1.18 6.14 10.46
C ILE A 221 -2.01 5.51 9.33
N GLY A 222 -2.97 4.65 9.64
CA GLY A 222 -3.82 3.96 8.68
C GLY A 222 -4.51 4.93 7.70
N PRO A 223 -5.28 5.92 8.18
CA PRO A 223 -5.92 6.90 7.31
C PRO A 223 -4.96 7.66 6.38
N PHE A 224 -3.74 7.92 6.84
CA PHE A 224 -2.71 8.59 6.05
C PHE A 224 -2.24 7.75 4.86
N THR A 225 -2.08 6.43 5.04
CA THR A 225 -1.72 5.53 3.92
C THR A 225 -2.79 5.45 2.83
N ILE A 226 -4.07 5.52 3.20
CA ILE A 226 -5.20 5.57 2.26
C ILE A 226 -5.12 6.81 1.38
N MET A 227 -4.76 7.93 2.00
CA MET A 227 -4.62 9.21 1.32
C MET A 227 -3.48 9.18 0.31
N ILE A 228 -2.29 8.69 0.70
CA ILE A 228 -1.15 8.51 -0.20
C ILE A 228 -1.55 7.67 -1.41
N GLN A 229 -2.20 6.53 -1.19
CA GLN A 229 -2.63 5.67 -2.28
C GLN A 229 -3.59 6.39 -3.25
N LYS A 230 -4.61 7.08 -2.71
CA LYS A 230 -5.57 7.81 -3.54
C LYS A 230 -4.93 8.95 -4.33
N MET A 231 -3.96 9.65 -3.73
CA MET A 231 -3.18 10.70 -4.42
C MET A 231 -2.35 10.11 -5.56
N ILE A 232 -1.65 9.00 -5.33
CA ILE A 232 -0.82 8.33 -6.34
C ILE A 232 -1.68 7.84 -7.53
N PHE A 233 -2.71 7.03 -7.28
CA PHE A 233 -3.50 6.44 -8.37
C PHE A 233 -4.52 7.41 -8.99
N GLY A 234 -4.93 8.44 -8.26
CA GLY A 234 -5.92 9.42 -8.71
C GLY A 234 -5.28 10.61 -9.43
N ASP A 235 -4.49 11.39 -8.71
CA ASP A 235 -4.03 12.70 -9.17
C ASP A 235 -2.68 12.61 -9.86
N LEU A 236 -1.73 11.88 -9.27
CA LEU A 236 -0.39 11.75 -9.82
C LEU A 236 -0.42 11.09 -11.20
N MET A 237 -1.18 10.01 -11.40
CA MET A 237 -1.27 9.36 -12.72
C MET A 237 -1.83 10.28 -13.82
N ARG A 238 -2.80 11.15 -13.50
CA ARG A 238 -3.34 12.14 -14.45
C ARG A 238 -2.31 13.22 -14.75
N PHE A 239 -1.62 13.69 -13.72
CA PHE A 239 -0.56 14.67 -13.85
C PHE A 239 0.64 14.14 -14.63
N CYS A 240 1.03 12.88 -14.42
CA CYS A 240 2.13 12.23 -15.13
C CYS A 240 1.94 12.29 -16.64
N TRP A 241 0.70 12.22 -17.14
CA TRP A 241 0.47 12.34 -18.58
C TRP A 241 0.78 13.73 -19.12
N LEU A 242 0.31 14.78 -18.44
CA LEU A 242 0.61 16.17 -18.80
C LEU A 242 2.11 16.46 -18.66
N MET A 243 2.71 15.99 -17.58
CA MET A 243 4.14 16.10 -17.32
C MET A 243 4.98 15.44 -18.42
N ALA A 244 4.62 14.23 -18.86
CA ALA A 244 5.33 13.51 -19.90
C ALA A 244 5.36 14.29 -21.24
N VAL A 245 4.24 14.92 -21.62
CA VAL A 245 4.17 15.74 -22.84
C VAL A 245 5.13 16.93 -22.77
N VAL A 246 5.17 17.63 -21.63
CA VAL A 246 6.07 18.76 -21.42
C VAL A 246 7.52 18.31 -21.45
N ILE A 247 7.87 17.26 -20.69
CA ILE A 247 9.24 16.75 -20.61
C ILE A 247 9.72 16.28 -21.99
N LEU A 248 8.92 15.54 -22.75
CA LEU A 248 9.32 15.06 -24.08
C LEU A 248 9.58 16.23 -25.05
N GLY A 249 8.74 17.27 -25.02
CA GLY A 249 8.93 18.46 -25.85
C GLY A 249 10.20 19.22 -25.48
N PHE A 250 10.38 19.56 -24.20
CA PHE A 250 11.52 20.35 -23.75
C PHE A 250 12.84 19.57 -23.75
N ALA A 251 12.85 18.28 -23.41
CA ALA A 251 14.06 17.46 -23.49
C ALA A 251 14.57 17.36 -24.92
N SER A 252 13.67 17.26 -25.89
CA SER A 252 14.03 17.25 -27.32
C SER A 252 14.59 18.61 -27.76
N ALA A 253 14.00 19.71 -27.28
CA ALA A 253 14.51 21.06 -27.55
C ALA A 253 15.89 21.28 -26.92
N PHE A 254 16.08 20.93 -25.64
CA PHE A 254 17.38 21.03 -24.97
C PHE A 254 18.43 20.15 -25.63
N TYR A 255 18.08 18.93 -26.02
CA TYR A 255 18.98 18.04 -26.74
C TYR A 255 19.46 18.67 -28.06
N ILE A 256 18.56 19.24 -28.87
CA ILE A 256 18.92 19.89 -30.15
C ILE A 256 19.82 21.11 -29.91
N VAL A 257 19.53 21.92 -28.88
CA VAL A 257 20.33 23.11 -28.56
C VAL A 257 21.77 22.74 -28.15
N PHE A 258 21.95 21.66 -27.38
CA PHE A 258 23.27 21.21 -26.94
C PHE A 258 23.89 20.13 -27.83
N GLN A 259 23.25 19.77 -28.94
CA GLN A 259 23.78 18.73 -29.84
C GLN A 259 25.07 19.18 -30.54
N THR A 260 25.23 20.47 -30.77
CA THR A 260 26.40 21.08 -31.40
C THR A 260 27.46 21.55 -30.41
N GLU A 261 27.14 21.57 -29.11
CA GLU A 261 27.99 22.11 -28.06
C GLU A 261 28.90 21.04 -27.46
N ASP A 262 29.98 21.46 -26.81
CA ASP A 262 30.90 20.53 -26.16
C ASP A 262 30.26 19.89 -24.91
N PRO A 263 30.04 18.56 -24.89
CA PRO A 263 29.46 17.87 -23.74
C PRO A 263 30.36 17.83 -22.49
N HIS A 264 31.63 18.28 -22.59
CA HIS A 264 32.55 18.34 -21.45
C HIS A 264 32.29 19.54 -20.54
N GLU A 265 31.85 20.67 -21.10
CA GLU A 265 31.57 21.91 -20.37
C GLU A 265 30.17 21.94 -19.75
N LEU A 266 29.18 21.35 -20.44
CA LEU A 266 27.80 21.29 -19.95
C LEU A 266 27.13 19.95 -20.30
N GLY A 267 27.50 18.91 -19.56
CA GLY A 267 27.11 17.52 -19.84
C GLY A 267 25.69 17.10 -19.43
N HIS A 268 24.73 18.00 -19.22
CA HIS A 268 23.37 17.61 -18.80
C HIS A 268 22.56 16.97 -19.95
N PHE A 269 22.82 17.36 -21.20
CA PHE A 269 22.01 16.94 -22.36
C PHE A 269 22.82 16.22 -23.45
N TYR A 270 23.93 15.58 -23.09
CA TYR A 270 24.87 14.99 -24.07
C TYR A 270 24.30 13.85 -24.92
N ASN A 271 23.28 13.13 -24.44
CA ASN A 271 22.55 12.13 -25.21
C ASN A 271 21.05 12.25 -24.92
N TYR A 272 20.22 11.76 -25.83
CA TYR A 272 18.77 11.91 -25.71
C TYR A 272 18.17 11.29 -24.43
N PRO A 273 18.56 10.06 -23.99
CA PRO A 273 18.05 9.49 -22.74
C PRO A 273 18.44 10.28 -21.49
N MET A 274 19.68 10.79 -21.41
CA MET A 274 20.10 11.67 -20.32
C MET A 274 19.35 12.98 -20.39
N ALA A 275 19.15 13.55 -21.57
CA ALA A 275 18.40 14.79 -21.72
C ALA A 275 16.97 14.63 -21.19
N LEU A 276 16.30 13.50 -21.45
CA LEU A 276 15.00 13.18 -20.84
C LEU A 276 15.06 13.11 -19.32
N PHE A 277 16.07 12.42 -18.77
CA PHE A 277 16.25 12.27 -17.33
C PHE A 277 16.56 13.60 -16.63
N SER A 278 17.53 14.38 -17.13
CA SER A 278 17.86 15.69 -16.60
C SER A 278 16.72 16.69 -16.75
N THR A 279 15.94 16.65 -17.85
CA THR A 279 14.75 17.50 -17.97
C THR A 279 13.67 17.11 -16.96
N PHE A 280 13.50 15.81 -16.65
CA PHE A 280 12.61 15.36 -15.58
C PHE A 280 13.06 15.85 -14.21
N GLU A 281 14.37 15.77 -13.90
CA GLU A 281 14.93 16.29 -12.64
C GLU A 281 14.76 17.81 -12.52
N LEU A 282 14.96 18.56 -13.62
CA LEU A 282 14.73 20.00 -13.69
C LEU A 282 13.24 20.35 -13.52
N PHE A 283 12.32 19.55 -14.08
CA PHE A 283 10.88 19.76 -13.91
C PHE A 283 10.46 19.68 -12.44
N LEU A 284 11.07 18.76 -11.69
CA LEU A 284 10.86 18.62 -10.24
C LEU A 284 11.75 19.55 -9.40
N THR A 285 12.58 20.38 -10.03
CA THR A 285 13.55 21.27 -9.36
C THR A 285 14.48 20.54 -8.38
N VAL A 286 14.82 19.27 -8.68
CA VAL A 286 15.69 18.43 -7.84
C VAL A 286 17.17 18.71 -8.10
N ILE A 287 17.50 19.08 -9.33
CA ILE A 287 18.85 19.51 -9.72
C ILE A 287 18.86 21.01 -10.02
N ASP A 288 20.01 21.63 -9.84
CA ASP A 288 20.23 23.02 -10.25
C ASP A 288 20.15 23.16 -11.77
N GLY A 289 19.72 24.35 -12.20
CA GLY A 289 19.69 24.71 -13.60
C GLY A 289 21.08 24.60 -14.25
N PRO A 290 21.19 24.10 -15.50
CA PRO A 290 22.45 24.05 -16.20
C PRO A 290 23.00 25.46 -16.39
N ALA A 291 24.11 25.78 -15.73
CA ALA A 291 24.79 27.06 -15.85
C ALA A 291 26.31 26.85 -15.87
N ASN A 292 26.95 27.39 -16.89
CA ASN A 292 28.40 27.55 -16.95
C ASN A 292 28.64 29.03 -17.33
N TYR A 293 29.30 29.77 -16.45
CA TYR A 293 29.56 31.21 -16.64
C TYR A 293 30.91 31.49 -17.29
N ASP A 294 31.74 30.45 -17.45
CA ASP A 294 33.04 30.54 -18.11
C ASP A 294 32.92 30.40 -19.64
N VAL A 295 31.77 29.95 -20.12
CA VAL A 295 31.48 29.71 -21.54
C VAL A 295 30.17 30.39 -21.95
N ASP A 296 30.15 31.00 -23.12
CA ASP A 296 28.94 31.58 -23.70
C ASP A 296 27.94 30.47 -24.10
N LEU A 297 26.81 30.41 -23.40
CA LEU A 297 25.72 29.47 -23.70
C LEU A 297 24.94 29.91 -24.95
N PRO A 298 24.44 28.98 -25.79
CA PRO A 298 23.63 29.33 -26.95
C PRO A 298 22.42 30.18 -26.56
N PHE A 299 22.18 31.27 -27.29
CA PHE A 299 21.07 32.19 -27.00
C PHE A 299 19.70 31.48 -26.90
N MET A 300 19.49 30.47 -27.74
CA MET A 300 18.26 29.66 -27.72
C MET A 300 18.07 28.87 -26.42
N PHE A 301 19.15 28.50 -25.73
CA PHE A 301 19.06 27.86 -24.41
C PHE A 301 18.42 28.80 -23.39
N CYS A 302 18.89 30.05 -23.30
CA CYS A 302 18.35 31.03 -22.36
C CYS A 302 16.83 31.24 -22.54
N ILE A 303 16.36 31.32 -23.79
CA ILE A 303 14.93 31.48 -24.10
C ILE A 303 14.15 30.21 -23.73
N THR A 304 14.60 29.05 -24.20
CA THR A 304 13.89 27.77 -23.98
C THR A 304 13.86 27.38 -22.51
N TYR A 305 14.95 27.60 -21.78
CA TYR A 305 15.04 27.35 -20.35
C TYR A 305 14.17 28.30 -19.53
N ALA A 306 14.14 29.60 -19.87
CA ALA A 306 13.24 30.55 -19.20
C ALA A 306 11.76 30.17 -19.40
N ALA A 307 11.37 29.80 -20.62
CA ALA A 307 10.01 29.33 -20.90
C ALA A 307 9.69 28.03 -20.15
N PHE A 308 10.62 27.08 -20.12
CA PHE A 308 10.51 25.84 -19.35
C PHE A 308 10.32 26.12 -17.87
N ALA A 309 11.15 26.98 -17.27
CA ALA A 309 11.09 27.32 -15.86
C ALA A 309 9.71 27.89 -15.49
N ILE A 310 9.17 28.82 -16.29
CA ILE A 310 7.84 29.40 -16.04
C ILE A 310 6.75 28.32 -16.12
N ILE A 311 6.78 27.46 -17.14
CA ILE A 311 5.75 26.43 -17.33
C ILE A 311 5.84 25.32 -16.28
N ALA A 312 7.04 24.81 -16.02
CA ALA A 312 7.27 23.68 -15.12
C ALA A 312 7.10 24.10 -13.65
N THR A 313 7.82 25.13 -13.21
CA THR A 313 7.87 25.51 -11.79
C THR A 313 6.65 26.31 -11.36
N LEU A 314 6.20 27.27 -12.19
CA LEU A 314 5.17 28.24 -11.81
C LEU A 314 3.76 27.73 -12.06
N LEU A 315 3.54 26.97 -13.14
CA LEU A 315 2.20 26.48 -13.51
C LEU A 315 1.98 25.04 -13.06
N MET A 316 2.85 24.12 -13.45
CA MET A 316 2.57 22.69 -13.29
C MET A 316 2.76 22.17 -11.86
N LEU A 317 3.82 22.56 -11.15
CA LEU A 317 4.01 22.17 -9.75
C LEU A 317 2.90 22.74 -8.85
N ASN A 318 2.54 24.01 -9.05
CA ASN A 318 1.49 24.68 -8.29
C ASN A 318 0.10 24.06 -8.55
N LEU A 319 -0.18 23.67 -9.80
CA LEU A 319 -1.41 22.94 -10.13
C LEU A 319 -1.42 21.55 -9.48
N LEU A 320 -0.30 20.83 -9.47
CA LEU A 320 -0.18 19.53 -8.79
C LEU A 320 -0.48 19.64 -7.30
N ILE A 321 0.12 20.64 -6.63
CA ILE A 321 -0.11 20.89 -5.21
C ILE A 321 -1.58 21.25 -4.95
N ALA A 322 -2.20 22.06 -5.81
CA ALA A 322 -3.62 22.41 -5.70
C ALA A 322 -4.53 21.19 -5.84
N MET A 323 -4.28 20.32 -6.82
CA MET A 323 -5.04 19.07 -7.01
C MET A 323 -4.87 18.12 -5.81
N MET A 324 -3.64 17.92 -5.35
CA MET A 324 -3.36 17.11 -4.16
C MET A 324 -3.98 17.72 -2.89
N GLY A 325 -4.04 19.04 -2.78
CA GLY A 325 -4.70 19.74 -1.68
C GLY A 325 -6.21 19.49 -1.63
N ASP A 326 -6.90 19.56 -2.78
CA ASP A 326 -8.33 19.25 -2.87
C ASP A 326 -8.63 17.78 -2.51
N THR A 327 -7.80 16.86 -3.01
CA THR A 327 -7.99 15.43 -2.70
C THR A 327 -7.64 15.10 -1.26
N HIS A 328 -6.62 15.73 -0.68
CA HIS A 328 -6.34 15.67 0.76
C HIS A 328 -7.59 16.06 1.57
N TRP A 329 -8.19 17.22 1.26
CA TRP A 329 -9.37 17.72 1.96
C TRP A 329 -10.58 16.78 1.83
N ARG A 330 -10.88 16.35 0.61
CA ARG A 330 -12.00 15.42 0.33
C ARG A 330 -11.81 14.08 1.00
N VAL A 331 -10.61 13.50 0.91
CA VAL A 331 -10.32 12.19 1.52
C VAL A 331 -10.27 12.30 3.04
N ALA A 332 -9.83 13.43 3.61
CA ALA A 332 -9.77 13.62 5.05
C ALA A 332 -11.12 13.47 5.75
N HIS A 333 -12.23 13.83 5.10
CA HIS A 333 -13.59 13.66 5.63
C HIS A 333 -14.06 12.19 5.61
N GLU A 334 -13.57 11.39 4.67
CA GLU A 334 -13.98 10.00 4.47
C GLU A 334 -12.98 8.99 5.06
N ARG A 335 -11.84 9.47 5.55
CA ARG A 335 -10.69 8.63 5.88
C ARG A 335 -10.99 7.64 7.01
N ASP A 336 -11.82 8.02 7.97
CA ASP A 336 -12.15 7.19 9.12
C ASP A 336 -13.08 6.04 8.73
N GLU A 337 -14.06 6.30 7.85
CA GLU A 337 -14.94 5.28 7.27
C GLU A 337 -14.12 4.28 6.43
N LEU A 338 -13.22 4.79 5.58
CA LEU A 338 -12.34 3.99 4.75
C LEU A 338 -11.36 3.16 5.59
N TRP A 339 -10.78 3.75 6.62
CA TRP A 339 -9.88 3.04 7.53
C TRP A 339 -10.60 1.92 8.27
N ARG A 340 -11.83 2.14 8.72
CA ARG A 340 -12.63 1.09 9.34
C ARG A 340 -12.95 -0.04 8.37
N ALA A 341 -13.34 0.27 7.13
CA ALA A 341 -13.52 -0.74 6.09
C ALA A 341 -12.23 -1.54 5.86
N GLN A 342 -11.07 -0.89 5.88
CA GLN A 342 -9.78 -1.54 5.78
C GLN A 342 -9.44 -2.45 6.97
N VAL A 343 -9.82 -2.08 8.18
CA VAL A 343 -9.66 -2.92 9.37
C VAL A 343 -10.56 -4.15 9.29
N VAL A 344 -11.81 -3.99 8.84
CA VAL A 344 -12.74 -5.11 8.61
C VAL A 344 -12.18 -6.09 7.59
N ASP A 345 -11.73 -5.57 6.44
CA ASP A 345 -11.08 -6.33 5.37
C ASP A 345 -9.91 -7.16 5.91
N THR A 346 -9.00 -6.51 6.63
CA THR A 346 -7.84 -7.16 7.25
C THR A 346 -8.26 -8.22 8.28
N THR A 347 -9.32 -7.96 9.05
CA THR A 347 -9.83 -8.91 10.05
C THR A 347 -10.37 -10.18 9.38
N VAL A 348 -11.20 -10.03 8.35
CA VAL A 348 -11.76 -11.16 7.59
C VAL A 348 -10.64 -11.94 6.88
N MET A 349 -9.64 -11.24 6.33
CA MET A 349 -8.47 -11.88 5.72
C MET A 349 -7.68 -12.72 6.74
N LEU A 350 -7.38 -12.16 7.92
CA LEU A 350 -6.66 -12.89 8.98
C LEU A 350 -7.45 -14.10 9.48
N GLU A 351 -8.76 -13.94 9.69
CA GLU A 351 -9.65 -15.03 10.15
C GLU A 351 -9.69 -16.21 9.17
N ARG A 352 -9.58 -15.96 7.86
CA ARG A 352 -9.54 -17.03 6.85
C ARG A 352 -8.17 -17.70 6.74
N LYS A 353 -7.08 -16.93 6.86
CA LYS A 353 -5.71 -17.48 6.72
C LYS A 353 -5.23 -18.20 7.98
N LEU A 354 -5.71 -17.80 9.16
CA LEU A 354 -5.30 -18.43 10.42
C LEU A 354 -6.05 -19.74 10.68
N PRO A 355 -5.37 -20.75 11.26
CA PRO A 355 -6.02 -21.98 11.66
C PRO A 355 -7.05 -21.74 12.76
N ARG A 356 -8.11 -22.56 12.76
CA ARG A 356 -9.25 -22.47 13.70
C ARG A 356 -8.88 -22.54 15.18
N CYS A 357 -7.71 -23.08 15.51
CA CYS A 357 -7.22 -23.15 16.90
C CYS A 357 -6.79 -21.78 17.45
N LEU A 358 -6.29 -20.88 16.60
CA LEU A 358 -5.79 -19.56 17.00
C LEU A 358 -6.90 -18.50 17.06
N TRP A 359 -7.96 -18.71 16.28
CA TRP A 359 -9.09 -17.80 16.16
C TRP A 359 -10.40 -18.51 16.50
N PRO A 360 -10.84 -18.50 17.77
CA PRO A 360 -12.12 -19.10 18.14
C PRO A 360 -13.28 -18.28 17.60
N ARG A 361 -14.43 -18.95 17.38
CA ARG A 361 -15.65 -18.31 16.89
C ARG A 361 -16.09 -17.18 17.81
N SER A 362 -16.54 -16.08 17.21
CA SER A 362 -16.98 -14.90 17.95
C SER A 362 -18.42 -15.02 18.43
N GLY A 363 -18.71 -14.42 19.58
CA GLY A 363 -20.03 -14.47 20.21
C GLY A 363 -20.15 -15.58 21.26
N ILE A 364 -21.37 -15.81 21.70
CA ILE A 364 -21.75 -16.78 22.74
C ILE A 364 -22.58 -17.88 22.06
N CYS A 365 -22.25 -19.14 22.32
CA CYS A 365 -23.00 -20.28 21.78
C CYS A 365 -24.36 -20.41 22.49
N GLY A 366 -25.45 -20.43 21.73
CA GLY A 366 -26.80 -20.58 22.27
C GLY A 366 -27.10 -21.97 22.83
N ARG A 367 -26.33 -23.00 22.43
CA ARG A 367 -26.61 -24.41 22.75
C ARG A 367 -26.57 -24.68 24.25
N GLU A 368 -25.63 -24.06 24.97
CA GLU A 368 -25.48 -24.18 26.42
C GLU A 368 -26.63 -23.51 27.19
N TYR A 369 -27.36 -22.61 26.54
CA TYR A 369 -28.43 -21.81 27.15
C TYR A 369 -29.82 -22.16 26.62
N GLY A 370 -29.96 -23.23 25.83
CA GLY A 370 -31.24 -23.65 25.25
C GLY A 370 -31.75 -22.72 24.12
N LEU A 371 -30.89 -21.88 23.55
CA LEU A 371 -31.21 -20.93 22.47
C LEU A 371 -30.93 -21.52 21.06
N GLY A 372 -30.83 -22.84 20.95
CA GLY A 372 -30.47 -23.54 19.71
C GLY A 372 -28.98 -23.43 19.36
N ASP A 373 -28.61 -23.91 18.17
CA ASP A 373 -27.21 -23.95 17.70
C ASP A 373 -26.70 -22.62 17.10
N HIS A 374 -27.42 -21.52 17.37
CA HIS A 374 -27.07 -20.18 16.92
C HIS A 374 -26.00 -19.53 17.81
N TRP A 375 -25.31 -18.55 17.24
CA TRP A 375 -24.31 -17.75 17.94
C TRP A 375 -24.81 -16.33 18.09
N TYR A 376 -24.65 -15.80 19.29
CA TYR A 376 -25.23 -14.50 19.65
C TYR A 376 -24.18 -13.50 20.09
N LEU A 377 -24.41 -12.22 19.77
CA LEU A 377 -23.66 -11.09 20.28
C LEU A 377 -24.52 -10.30 21.26
N ARG A 378 -24.03 -10.14 22.49
CA ARG A 378 -24.64 -9.27 23.48
C ARG A 378 -24.09 -7.86 23.33
N VAL A 379 -24.97 -6.87 23.19
CA VAL A 379 -24.63 -5.45 23.13
C VAL A 379 -25.47 -4.70 24.16
N GLU A 380 -24.79 -3.94 25.01
CA GLU A 380 -25.41 -3.05 25.99
C GLU A 380 -25.31 -1.61 25.48
N ASP A 381 -26.47 -1.02 25.18
CA ASP A 381 -26.56 0.35 24.70
C ASP A 381 -27.11 1.25 25.80
N ARG A 382 -26.49 2.43 25.97
CA ARG A 382 -27.04 3.51 26.79
C ARG A 382 -27.89 4.44 25.92
N GLN A 383 -29.19 4.42 26.13
CA GLN A 383 -30.14 5.34 25.51
C GLN A 383 -30.17 6.65 26.32
N ASP A 384 -29.36 7.63 25.88
CA ASP A 384 -29.49 8.99 26.38
C ASP A 384 -30.74 9.64 25.74
N LEU A 385 -31.84 9.71 26.50
CA LEU A 385 -33.12 10.32 26.10
C LEU A 385 -32.97 11.72 25.49
N ASN A 386 -32.02 12.51 25.99
CA ASN A 386 -31.73 13.85 25.47
C ASN A 386 -31.16 13.82 24.04
N ARG A 387 -30.30 12.85 23.72
CA ARG A 387 -29.68 12.72 22.40
C ARG A 387 -30.70 12.28 21.35
N GLN A 388 -31.66 11.43 21.73
CA GLN A 388 -32.80 11.06 20.88
C GLN A 388 -33.77 12.22 20.66
N ARG A 389 -34.06 13.03 21.69
CA ARG A 389 -34.87 14.25 21.54
C ARG A 389 -34.20 15.22 20.56
N VAL A 390 -32.91 15.49 20.72
CA VAL A 390 -32.14 16.37 19.82
C VAL A 390 -32.11 15.84 18.38
N GLN A 391 -31.94 14.52 18.18
CA GLN A 391 -32.02 13.93 16.83
C GLN A 391 -33.41 14.05 16.20
N ARG A 392 -34.48 13.87 16.98
CA ARG A 392 -35.87 14.08 16.49
C ARG A 392 -36.13 15.54 16.13
N TYR A 393 -35.64 16.49 16.93
CA TYR A 393 -35.74 17.91 16.61
C TYR A 393 -34.94 18.23 15.34
N ALA A 394 -33.70 17.75 15.20
CA ALA A 394 -32.88 17.95 14.01
C ALA A 394 -33.51 17.39 12.73
N GLN A 395 -34.12 16.20 12.80
CA GLN A 395 -34.86 15.61 11.67
C GLN A 395 -36.17 16.35 11.35
N ALA A 396 -36.85 16.88 12.37
CA ALA A 396 -38.04 17.70 12.15
C ALA A 396 -37.69 19.03 11.45
N PHE A 397 -36.56 19.64 11.80
CA PHE A 397 -36.06 20.86 11.14
C PHE A 397 -35.54 20.59 9.72
N GLN A 398 -34.86 19.46 9.46
CA GLN A 398 -34.43 19.11 8.10
C GLN A 398 -35.59 18.83 7.12
N ASN A 399 -36.75 18.41 7.62
CA ASN A 399 -37.94 18.19 6.81
C ASN A 399 -38.77 19.47 6.57
N LEU A 400 -38.41 20.59 7.20
CA LEU A 400 -39.05 21.90 6.98
C LEU A 400 -38.34 22.73 5.90
N ASP A 401 -37.10 22.38 5.56
CA ASP A 401 -36.26 23.08 4.58
C ASP A 401 -36.21 22.40 3.19
N ASN A 402 -36.99 21.33 2.97
CA ASN A 402 -37.32 20.73 1.67
C ASN A 402 -38.80 20.95 1.37
#